data_AF-A0A972S885-F1
#
_entry.id   AF-A0A972S885-F1
#
_cell.length_a   1.000
_cell.length_b   1.000
_cell.length_c   1.000
_cell.angle_alpha   90.00
_cell.angle_beta   90.00
_cell.angle_gamma   90.00
#
_symmetry.space_group_name_H-M   'P 1'
#
loop_
_entity.id
_entity.type
_entity.pdbx_description
1 polymer ?
#
loop_
_entity_poly.entity_id
_entity_poly.type
_entity_poly.pdbx_seq_one_letter_code
_entity_poly.pdbx_strand_id
1 'polypeptide(L)' 'MFEEFRITDENLDKQKEIVLQIIKDNEENIEKLLKIEYKNYDNFITPYQLMHEKLGFYFSPISHLNSVKNSKKTQE' A
#
# COMPACT_ATOMS: atom_id res chain seq x y z
N MET A 1 -12.22 -7.61 -9.93
CA MET A 1 -13.31 -7.72 -8.94
C MET A 1 -12.82 -6.99 -7.71
N PHE A 2 -13.53 -5.97 -7.23
CA PHE A 2 -13.16 -5.32 -5.97
C PHE A 2 -13.36 -6.35 -4.86
N GLU A 3 -12.27 -6.73 -4.17
CA GLU A 3 -12.40 -7.61 -3.01
C GLU A 3 -13.17 -6.88 -1.90
N GLU A 4 -14.04 -7.61 -1.21
CA GLU A 4 -14.76 -7.05 -0.07
C GLU A 4 -13.78 -6.64 1.03
N PHE A 5 -13.89 -5.40 1.50
CA PHE A 5 -13.12 -4.91 2.63
C PHE A 5 -13.52 -5.64 3.91
N ARG A 6 -12.70 -6.59 4.37
CA ARG A 6 -12.88 -7.34 5.62
C ARG A 6 -11.89 -6.88 6.72
N ILE A 7 -11.67 -5.57 6.85
CA ILE A 7 -10.88 -5.03 7.96
C ILE A 7 -11.80 -4.77 9.16
N THR A 8 -11.43 -5.33 10.31
CA THR A 8 -12.08 -5.19 11.60
C THR A 8 -11.07 -4.66 12.62
N ASP A 9 -11.53 -4.22 13.79
CA ASP A 9 -10.63 -3.73 14.84
C ASP A 9 -9.61 -4.79 15.29
N GLU A 10 -9.93 -6.07 15.13
CA GLU A 10 -9.08 -7.20 15.51
C GLU A 10 -7.91 -7.42 14.54
N ASN A 11 -8.06 -7.08 13.25
CA ASN A 11 -7.05 -7.30 12.23
C ASN A 11 -6.37 -6.01 11.73
N LEU A 12 -6.79 -4.85 12.24
CA LEU A 12 -6.25 -3.54 11.89
C LEU A 12 -4.74 -3.43 12.12
N ASP A 13 -4.23 -3.97 13.24
CA ASP A 13 -2.81 -3.91 13.57
C ASP A 13 -1.97 -4.71 12.56
N LYS A 14 -2.45 -5.91 12.21
CA LYS A 14 -1.81 -6.74 11.17
C LYS A 14 -1.86 -6.06 9.80
N GLN A 15 -2.97 -5.41 9.46
CA GLN A 15 -3.09 -4.66 8.21
C GLN A 15 -2.11 -3.48 8.18
N LYS A 16 -1.95 -2.76 9.30
CA LYS A 16 -0.96 -1.69 9.46
C LYS A 16 0.46 -2.20 9.25
N GLU A 17 0.82 -3.33 9.86
CA GLU A 17 2.12 -3.97 9.65
C GLU A 17 2.37 -4.32 8.18
N ILE A 18 1.36 -4.86 7.49
CA ILE A 18 1.45 -5.16 6.05
C ILE A 18 1.69 -3.88 5.24
N VAL A 19 0.95 -2.80 5.52
CA VAL A 19 1.15 -1.51 4.82
C VAL A 19 2.56 -0.98 5.05
N LEU A 20 3.05 -0.99 6.29
CA LEU A 20 4.40 -0.53 6.62
C LEU A 20 5.48 -1.37 5.91
N GLN A 21 5.30 -2.68 5.84
CA GLN A 21 6.20 -3.56 5.10
C GLN A 21 6.17 -3.25 3.59
N ILE A 22 4.99 -3.04 3.01
CA ILE A 22 4.85 -2.66 1.60
C ILE A 22 5.54 -1.33 1.31
N ILE A 23 5.43 -0.33 2.21
CA ILE A 23 6.13 0.96 2.06
C ILE A 23 7.63 0.73 2.00
N LYS A 24 8.19 -0.02 2.95
CA LYS A 24 9.62 -0.35 2.97
C LYS A 24 10.07 -1.06 1.70
N ASP A 25 9.33 -2.09 1.28
CA ASP A 25 9.65 -2.83 0.05
C ASP A 25 9.59 -1.91 -1.19
N ASN A 26 8.60 -1.01 -1.23
CA ASN A 26 8.43 -0.06 -2.32
C ASN A 26 9.59 0.95 -2.36
N GLU A 27 10.07 1.45 -1.22
CA GLU A 27 11.24 2.33 -1.15
C GLU A 27 12.48 1.62 -1.74
N GLU A 28 12.76 0.39 -1.32
CA GLU A 28 13.88 -0.41 -1.85
C GLU A 28 13.74 -0.67 -3.36
N ASN A 29 12.52 -0.88 -3.85
CA ASN A 29 12.25 -1.12 -5.26
C ASN A 29 12.32 0.16 -6.10
N ILE A 30 11.90 1.31 -5.56
CA ILE A 30 12.08 2.62 -6.21
C ILE A 30 13.57 2.91 -6.40
N GLU A 31 14.40 2.65 -5.39
CA GLU A 31 15.86 2.78 -5.51
C GLU A 31 16.45 1.90 -6.64
N LYS A 32 15.89 0.72 -6.86
CA LYS A 32 16.27 -0.13 -8.00
C LYS A 32 15.78 0.43 -9.33
N LEU A 33 14.54 0.92 -9.41
CA LEU A 33 13.97 1.52 -10.62
C LEU A 33 14.74 2.77 -11.07
N LEU A 34 15.16 3.61 -10.12
CA LEU A 34 15.89 4.83 -10.42
C LEU A 34 17.25 4.55 -11.11
N LYS A 35 17.89 3.42 -10.78
CA LYS A 35 19.17 2.96 -11.34
C LYS A 35 19.07 2.42 -12.78
N ILE A 36 17.87 2.24 -13.32
CA ILE A 36 17.70 1.80 -14.72
C ILE A 36 18.15 2.92 -15.66
N GLU A 37 19.14 2.65 -16.51
CA GLU A 37 19.68 3.63 -17.46
C GLU A 37 18.67 3.99 -18.56
N TYR A 38 18.13 2.98 -19.24
CA TYR A 38 17.13 3.15 -20.31
C TYR A 38 15.75 2.74 -19.83
N LYS A 39 15.00 3.73 -19.34
CA LYS A 39 13.64 3.54 -18.81
C LYS A 39 12.63 3.43 -19.96
N ASN A 40 11.74 2.47 -19.86
CA ASN A 40 10.61 2.29 -20.76
C ASN A 40 9.35 1.93 -19.96
N TYR A 41 8.24 1.73 -20.67
CA TYR A 41 6.98 1.45 -20.03
C TYR A 41 7.01 0.16 -19.20
N ASP A 42 7.64 -0.90 -19.71
CA ASP A 42 7.65 -2.21 -19.06
C ASP A 42 8.59 -2.27 -17.86
N ASN A 43 9.76 -1.63 -17.95
CA ASN A 43 10.81 -1.74 -16.94
C ASN A 43 10.77 -0.63 -15.87
N PHE A 44 10.02 0.46 -16.08
CA PHE A 44 9.94 1.58 -15.15
C PHE A 44 8.51 1.94 -14.77
N ILE A 45 7.65 2.21 -15.75
CA ILE A 45 6.28 2.70 -15.48
C ILE A 45 5.39 1.60 -14.89
N THR A 46 5.36 0.43 -15.51
CA THR A 46 4.57 -0.72 -15.06
C THR A 46 4.91 -1.15 -13.64
N PRO A 47 6.18 -1.41 -13.27
CA PRO A 47 6.51 -1.77 -11.89
C PRO A 47 6.19 -0.65 -10.89
N TYR A 48 6.39 0.62 -11.28
CA TYR A 48 5.99 1.75 -10.43
C TYR A 48 4.49 1.80 -10.17
N GLN A 49 3.68 1.63 -11.22
CA GLN A 49 2.22 1.58 -11.12
C GLN A 49 1.75 0.42 -10.24
N LEU A 50 2.32 -0.78 -10.41
CA LEU A 50 1.97 -1.96 -9.61
C LEU A 50 2.30 -1.77 -8.12
N MET A 51 3.39 -1.10 -7.79
CA MET A 51 3.72 -0.73 -6.41
C MET A 51 2.66 0.19 -5.80
N HIS A 52 2.19 1.18 -6.58
CA HIS A 52 1.12 2.09 -6.16
C HIS A 52 -0.21 1.37 -5.96
N GLU A 53 -0.61 0.53 -6.92
CA GLU A 53 -1.85 -0.25 -6.85
C GLU A 53 -1.86 -1.18 -5.65
N LYS A 54 -0.74 -1.90 -5.42
CA LYS A 54 -0.59 -2.77 -4.25
C LYS A 54 -0.72 -1.98 -2.96
N LEU A 55 0.00 -0.86 -2.81
CA LEU A 55 -0.09 -0.04 -1.60
C LEU A 55 -1.52 0.48 -1.38
N GLY A 56 -2.15 0.99 -2.44
CA GLY A 56 -3.53 1.47 -2.40
C GLY A 56 -4.51 0.40 -1.92
N PHE A 57 -4.40 -0.83 -2.43
CA PHE A 57 -5.25 -1.95 -2.03
C PHE A 57 -5.25 -2.20 -0.52
N TYR A 58 -4.09 -2.17 0.13
CA TYR A 58 -3.99 -2.41 1.58
C TYR A 58 -4.27 -1.17 2.42
N PHE A 59 -3.93 0.02 1.91
CA PHE A 59 -4.10 1.28 2.64
C PHE A 59 -5.51 1.83 2.61
N SER A 60 -6.23 1.71 1.49
CA SER A 60 -7.60 2.22 1.32
C SER A 60 -8.56 1.80 2.43
N PRO A 61 -8.60 0.52 2.91
CA PRO A 61 -9.50 0.17 4.00
C PRO A 61 -9.13 0.81 5.34
N ILE A 62 -7.85 0.99 5.64
CA ILE A 62 -7.40 1.72 6.85
C ILE A 62 -7.86 3.18 6.77
N SER A 63 -7.63 3.84 5.63
CA SER A 63 -8.04 5.22 5.40
C SER A 63 -9.56 5.39 5.47
N HIS A 64 -10.31 4.44 4.90
CA HIS A 64 -11.77 4.43 4.97
C HIS A 64 -12.25 4.32 6.42
N LEU A 65 -11.73 3.34 7.19
CA LEU A 65 -12.10 3.18 8.60
C LEU A 65 -11.79 4.44 9.42
N ASN A 66 -10.62 5.05 9.24
CA ASN A 66 -10.28 6.31 9.90
C ASN A 66 -11.28 7.43 9.56
N SER A 67 -11.75 7.48 8.31
CA SER A 67 -12.70 8.49 7.84
C SER A 67 -14.16 8.25 8.29
N VAL A 68 -14.65 7.01 8.31
CA VAL A 68 -16.09 6.73 8.53
C VAL A 68 -16.41 6.04 9.86
N LYS A 69 -15.42 5.41 10.50
CA LYS A 69 -15.52 4.70 11.79
C LYS A 69 -14.35 5.09 12.68
N ASN A 70 -14.24 6.39 12.93
CA ASN A 70 -13.14 6.95 13.68
C ASN A 70 -13.10 6.45 15.13
N SER A 71 -11.93 6.01 15.55
CA SER A 71 -11.59 5.65 16.92
C SER A 71 -10.13 6.03 17.19
N LYS A 72 -9.70 6.01 18.47
CA LYS A 72 -8.27 6.18 18.81
C LYS A 72 -7.39 5.20 18.05
N LYS A 73 -7.81 3.93 17.97
CA LYS A 73 -7.07 2.86 17.30
C LYS A 73 -6.92 3.11 15.79
N THR A 74 -7.94 3.65 15.13
CA THR A 74 -7.86 3.94 13.68
C THR A 74 -7.05 5.20 13.35
N GLN A 75 -6.70 6.02 14.36
CA GLN A 75 -5.88 7.22 14.20
C GLN A 75 -4.39 7.01 14.52
N GLU A 76 -4.04 5.89 15.18
CA GLU A 76 -2.66 5.53 15.58
C GLU A 76 -1.88 4.83 14.46
#